data_AF-A0A840TLQ3-F1
#
_entry.id   AF-A0A840TLQ3-F1
#
_cell.length_a   1.000
_cell.length_b   1.000
_cell.length_c   1.000
_cell.angle_alpha   90.00
_cell.angle_beta   90.00
_cell.angle_gamma   90.00
#
_symmetry.space_group_name_H-M   'P 1'
#
loop_
_entity.id
_entity.type
_entity.pdbx_description
1 polymer ?
#
loop_
_entity_poly.entity_id
_entity_poly.type
_entity_poly.pdbx_seq_one_letter_code
_entity_poly.pdbx_strand_id
1 'polypeptide(L)'
;MEECVGIGVNSIFIVAIVSTFIGAVSCIQTAYNLVSPLIPVSTVALIVRDMTILELAPTITCIVLAGKVGSNIAGELGTMRISEQVDALEVMGINSSSYLVLPKVLAAMFTFPLLVILSAFLGILGGYLAGTLTGVISPRDYIYGIRDSFVPYNIFFMCLKPFVFGFLIATISSYQGYFTKGGALEVGQSSTQAVTNSCIAILVADYALAQLFL
;
A
#
# COMPACT_ATOMS: atom_id res chain seq x y z
N MET A 1 14.73 -3.32 13.84
CA MET A 1 14.02 -4.56 13.44
C MET A 1 12.60 -4.59 13.98
N GLU A 2 12.36 -4.16 15.22
CA GLU A 2 11.00 -4.11 15.80
C GLU A 2 10.01 -3.33 14.95
N GLU A 3 10.39 -2.14 14.44
CA GLU A 3 9.56 -1.37 13.51
C GLU A 3 9.21 -2.15 12.23
N CYS A 4 10.15 -2.92 11.68
CA CYS A 4 9.88 -3.73 10.48
C CYS A 4 8.86 -4.84 10.77
N VAL A 5 8.90 -5.44 11.96
CA VAL A 5 7.94 -6.46 12.38
C VAL A 5 6.57 -5.80 12.65
N GLY A 6 6.57 -4.68 13.37
CA GLY A 6 5.37 -3.93 13.71
C GLY A 6 4.62 -3.41 12.49
N ILE A 7 5.35 -2.88 11.50
CA ILE A 7 4.79 -2.35 10.26
C ILE A 7 4.47 -3.47 9.28
N GLY A 8 5.43 -4.37 9.03
CA GLY A 8 5.34 -5.40 8.00
C GLY A 8 4.44 -6.57 8.41
N VAL A 9 4.87 -7.34 9.41
CA VAL A 9 4.26 -8.63 9.77
C VAL A 9 2.81 -8.44 10.22
N ASN A 10 2.55 -7.44 11.06
CA ASN A 10 1.19 -7.18 11.54
C ASN A 10 0.24 -6.76 10.41
N SER A 11 0.75 -6.24 9.29
CA SER A 11 -0.05 -5.79 8.15
C SER A 11 -0.34 -6.88 7.12
N ILE A 12 0.33 -8.04 7.18
CA ILE A 12 0.15 -9.13 6.22
C ILE A 12 -1.32 -9.56 6.12
N PHE A 13 -2.00 -9.73 7.27
CA PHE A 13 -3.38 -10.22 7.30
C PHE A 13 -4.36 -9.30 6.57
N ILE A 14 -4.30 -7.99 6.85
CA ILE A 14 -5.20 -7.02 6.21
C ILE A 14 -4.89 -6.88 4.72
N VAL A 15 -3.60 -6.88 4.34
CA VAL A 15 -3.19 -6.83 2.94
C VAL A 15 -3.66 -8.07 2.19
N ALA A 16 -3.55 -9.26 2.78
CA ALA A 16 -3.96 -10.50 2.15
C ALA A 16 -5.47 -10.55 1.85
N ILE A 17 -6.30 -10.12 2.79
CA ILE A 17 -7.76 -10.06 2.59
C ILE A 17 -8.10 -9.04 1.52
N VAL A 18 -7.63 -7.79 1.67
CA VAL A 18 -7.99 -6.69 0.76
C VAL A 18 -7.56 -7.00 -0.68
N SER A 19 -6.33 -7.47 -0.87
CA SER A 19 -5.79 -7.79 -2.20
C SER A 19 -6.57 -8.90 -2.90
N THR A 20 -6.87 -10.00 -2.18
CA THR A 20 -7.62 -11.14 -2.74
C THR A 20 -9.00 -10.70 -3.22
N PHE A 21 -9.74 -9.93 -2.41
CA PHE A 21 -11.09 -9.49 -2.78
C PHE A 21 -11.08 -8.44 -3.90
N ILE A 22 -10.11 -7.51 -3.90
CA ILE A 22 -9.99 -6.52 -4.98
C ILE A 22 -9.68 -7.22 -6.32
N GLY A 23 -8.77 -8.19 -6.32
CA GLY A 23 -8.47 -8.98 -7.51
C GLY A 23 -9.65 -9.82 -8.00
N ALA A 24 -10.42 -10.41 -7.07
CA ALA A 24 -11.64 -11.14 -7.40
C ALA A 24 -12.69 -10.24 -8.07
N VAL A 25 -12.96 -9.07 -7.48
CA VAL A 25 -13.94 -8.11 -8.01
C VAL A 25 -13.47 -7.53 -9.34
N SER A 26 -12.19 -7.19 -9.49
CA SER A 26 -11.66 -6.65 -10.75
C SER A 26 -11.78 -7.64 -11.90
N CYS A 27 -11.57 -8.94 -11.65
CA CYS A 27 -11.76 -9.98 -12.67
C CYS A 27 -13.21 -10.09 -13.15
N ILE A 28 -14.16 -10.18 -12.22
CA ILE A 28 -15.59 -10.27 -12.54
C ILE A 28 -16.04 -9.01 -13.30
N GLN A 29 -15.64 -7.83 -12.81
CA GLN A 29 -16.00 -6.56 -13.42
C GLN A 29 -15.40 -6.41 -14.83
N THR A 30 -14.14 -6.77 -15.00
CA THR A 30 -13.48 -6.71 -16.32
C THR A 30 -14.18 -7.63 -17.30
N ALA A 31 -14.47 -8.87 -16.91
CA ALA A 31 -15.18 -9.80 -17.78
C ALA A 31 -16.59 -9.32 -18.17
N TYR A 32 -17.31 -8.71 -17.22
CA TYR A 32 -18.63 -8.14 -17.51
C TYR A 32 -18.58 -6.98 -18.50
N ASN A 33 -17.52 -6.15 -18.47
CA ASN A 33 -17.34 -5.05 -19.41
C ASN A 33 -16.85 -5.50 -20.80
N LEU A 34 -16.19 -6.66 -20.88
CA LEU A 34 -15.59 -7.20 -22.11
C LEU A 34 -16.47 -8.22 -22.84
N VAL A 35 -17.79 -8.18 -22.64
CA VAL A 35 -18.75 -9.05 -23.35
C VAL A 35 -18.87 -8.58 -24.81
N SER A 36 -17.90 -8.94 -25.64
CA SER A 36 -17.93 -8.71 -27.09
C SER A 36 -17.44 -9.97 -27.81
N PRO A 37 -18.12 -10.42 -28.88
CA PRO A 37 -17.72 -11.60 -29.67
C PRO A 37 -16.35 -11.47 -30.34
N LEU A 38 -15.84 -10.24 -30.47
CA LEU A 38 -14.57 -9.92 -31.14
C LEU A 38 -13.36 -10.04 -30.22
N ILE A 39 -13.54 -10.08 -28.90
CA ILE A 39 -12.44 -10.04 -27.93
C ILE A 39 -12.25 -11.41 -27.28
N PRO A 40 -11.04 -11.99 -27.35
CA PRO A 40 -10.74 -13.23 -26.64
C PRO A 40 -10.97 -13.12 -25.14
N VAL A 41 -11.54 -14.17 -24.56
CA VAL A 41 -11.80 -14.27 -23.12
C VAL A 41 -10.51 -14.21 -22.29
N SER A 42 -9.37 -14.61 -22.87
CA SER A 42 -8.04 -14.49 -22.26
C SER A 42 -7.58 -13.04 -22.06
N THR A 43 -8.09 -12.08 -22.83
CA THR A 43 -7.76 -10.65 -22.70
C THR A 43 -8.19 -10.09 -21.34
N VAL A 44 -9.23 -10.64 -20.73
CA VAL A 44 -9.66 -10.25 -19.38
C VAL A 44 -8.54 -10.51 -18.36
N ALA A 45 -7.89 -11.67 -18.42
CA ALA A 45 -6.81 -12.01 -17.48
C ALA A 45 -5.57 -11.15 -17.68
N LEU A 46 -5.28 -10.75 -18.93
CA LEU A 46 -4.22 -9.79 -19.25
C LEU A 46 -4.52 -8.43 -18.61
N ILE A 47 -5.74 -7.91 -18.79
CA ILE A 47 -6.15 -6.62 -18.22
C ILE A 47 -6.12 -6.66 -16.69
N VAL A 48 -6.63 -7.73 -16.08
CA VAL A 48 -6.61 -7.90 -14.62
C VAL A 48 -5.18 -7.92 -14.09
N ARG A 49 -4.26 -8.62 -14.77
CA ARG A 49 -2.84 -8.62 -14.42
C ARG A 49 -2.25 -7.21 -14.48
N ASP A 50 -2.40 -6.52 -15.61
CA ASP A 50 -1.76 -5.21 -15.82
C ASP A 50 -2.34 -4.14 -14.90
N MET A 51 -3.66 -4.12 -14.74
CA MET A 51 -4.34 -3.24 -13.80
C MET A 51 -3.92 -3.51 -12.35
N THR A 52 -3.73 -4.79 -11.98
CA THR A 52 -3.29 -5.16 -10.64
C THR A 52 -1.85 -4.73 -10.37
N ILE A 53 -0.94 -4.99 -11.30
CA ILE A 53 0.48 -4.69 -11.14
C ILE A 53 0.74 -3.18 -11.17
N LEU A 54 0.11 -2.45 -12.10
CA LEU A 54 0.41 -1.03 -12.31
C LEU A 54 -0.28 -0.12 -11.29
N GLU A 55 -1.49 -0.47 -10.86
CA GLU A 55 -2.34 0.46 -10.08
C GLU A 55 -2.91 -0.17 -8.81
N LEU A 56 -3.70 -1.25 -8.91
CA LEU A 56 -4.50 -1.69 -7.76
C LEU A 56 -3.64 -2.19 -6.60
N ALA A 57 -2.61 -3.01 -6.87
CA ALA A 57 -1.74 -3.52 -5.83
C ALA A 57 -0.95 -2.41 -5.12
N PRO A 58 -0.20 -1.53 -5.80
CA PRO A 58 0.55 -0.48 -5.12
C PRO A 58 -0.35 0.56 -4.44
N THR A 59 -1.37 1.07 -5.12
CA THR A 59 -2.16 2.22 -4.64
C THR A 59 -3.10 1.82 -3.51
N ILE A 60 -3.91 0.76 -3.68
CA ILE A 60 -4.88 0.39 -2.64
C ILE A 60 -4.18 -0.16 -1.39
N THR A 61 -3.14 -0.99 -1.57
CA THR A 61 -2.37 -1.50 -0.43
C THR A 61 -1.77 -0.37 0.38
N CYS A 62 -1.18 0.65 -0.28
CA CYS A 62 -0.58 1.77 0.42
C CYS A 62 -1.62 2.69 1.08
N ILE A 63 -2.82 2.86 0.52
CA ILE A 63 -3.91 3.60 1.18
C ILE A 63 -4.35 2.88 2.47
N VAL A 64 -4.51 1.57 2.42
CA VAL A 64 -4.86 0.77 3.61
C VAL A 64 -3.74 0.82 4.66
N LEU A 65 -2.49 0.75 4.22
CA LEU A 65 -1.32 0.89 5.11
C LEU A 65 -1.20 2.31 5.67
N ALA A 66 -1.54 3.36 4.92
CA ALA A 66 -1.59 4.72 5.44
C ALA A 66 -2.57 4.82 6.62
N GLY A 67 -3.75 4.20 6.47
CA GLY A 67 -4.74 4.09 7.54
C GLY A 67 -4.25 3.36 8.78
N LYS A 68 -3.61 2.20 8.61
CA LYS A 68 -3.16 1.36 9.74
C LYS A 68 -1.81 1.79 10.31
N VAL A 69 -0.77 1.77 9.47
CA VAL A 69 0.61 2.07 9.84
C VAL A 69 0.79 3.56 10.09
N GLY A 70 0.25 4.41 9.21
CA GLY A 70 0.37 5.86 9.37
C GLY A 70 -0.32 6.38 10.64
N SER A 71 -1.50 5.85 10.96
CA SER A 71 -2.20 6.13 12.22
C SER A 71 -1.38 5.70 13.45
N ASN A 72 -0.80 4.50 13.41
CA ASN A 72 0.02 3.98 14.50
C ASN A 72 1.29 4.83 14.73
N ILE A 73 2.01 5.19 13.65
CA ILE A 73 3.21 6.03 13.74
C ILE A 73 2.87 7.38 14.38
N ALA A 74 1.81 8.02 13.91
CA ALA A 74 1.38 9.32 14.44
C ALA A 74 0.91 9.22 15.90
N GLY A 75 0.15 8.17 16.23
CA GLY A 75 -0.34 7.94 17.59
C GLY A 75 0.76 7.65 18.61
N GLU A 76 1.75 6.85 18.23
CA GLU A 76 2.90 6.52 19.09
C GLU A 76 3.77 7.75 19.35
N LEU A 77 4.15 8.48 18.30
CA LEU A 77 4.95 9.71 18.44
C LEU A 77 4.17 10.80 19.19
N GLY A 78 2.88 10.94 18.93
CA GLY A 78 2.01 11.86 19.66
C GLY A 78 1.95 11.52 21.14
N THR A 79 1.83 10.23 21.49
CA THR A 79 1.85 9.76 22.88
C THR A 79 3.19 10.05 23.56
N MET A 80 4.31 9.79 22.89
CA MET A 80 5.65 10.12 23.40
C MET A 80 5.83 11.63 23.59
N ARG A 81 5.23 12.45 22.73
CA ARG A 81 5.30 13.91 22.84
C ARG A 81 4.49 14.43 24.03
N ILE A 82 3.25 13.98 24.22
CA ILE A 82 2.41 14.44 25.36
C ILE A 82 2.88 13.90 26.71
N SER A 83 3.66 12.81 26.72
CA SER A 83 4.26 12.24 27.93
C SER A 83 5.67 12.75 28.22
N GLU A 84 6.09 13.82 27.53
CA GLU A 84 7.40 14.48 27.67
C GLU A 84 8.61 13.57 27.38
N GLN A 85 8.40 12.37 26.82
CA GLN A 85 9.48 11.44 26.48
C GLN A 85 10.37 12.00 25.36
N VAL A 86 9.78 12.73 24.41
CA VAL A 86 10.52 13.42 23.34
C VAL A 86 11.44 14.50 23.92
N ASP A 87 10.92 15.30 24.87
CA ASP A 87 11.69 16.36 25.52
C ASP A 87 12.80 15.79 26.40
N ALA A 88 12.54 14.65 27.08
CA ALA A 88 13.56 13.93 27.84
C ALA A 88 14.74 13.48 26.96
N LEU A 89 14.48 12.99 25.74
CA LEU A 89 15.53 12.61 24.79
C LEU A 89 16.38 13.83 24.38
N GLU A 90 15.74 14.98 24.14
CA GLU A 90 16.45 16.21 23.77
C GLU A 90 17.32 16.74 24.91
N VAL A 91 16.85 16.67 26.15
CA VAL A 91 17.63 17.02 27.36
C VAL A 91 18.83 16.10 27.54
N MET A 92 18.73 14.83 27.14
CA MET A 92 19.86 13.88 27.13
C MET A 92 20.86 14.14 26.00
N GLY A 93 20.64 15.16 25.16
CA GLY A 93 21.49 15.49 24.02
C GLY A 93 21.31 14.58 22.81
N ILE A 94 20.23 13.78 22.78
CA ILE A 94 19.90 12.90 21.66
C ILE A 94 19.02 13.67 20.67
N ASN A 95 19.35 13.58 19.38
CA ASN A 95 18.48 14.10 18.32
C ASN A 95 17.22 13.21 18.20
N SER A 96 16.18 13.59 18.93
CA SER A 96 14.85 12.98 18.98
C SER A 96 14.26 12.70 17.60
N SER A 97 14.34 13.66 16.67
CA SER A 97 13.81 13.50 15.31
C SER A 97 14.50 12.36 14.55
N SER A 98 15.82 12.31 14.54
CA SER A 98 16.58 11.26 13.87
C SER A 98 16.45 9.92 14.58
N TYR A 99 16.37 9.93 15.92
CA TYR A 99 16.29 8.71 16.72
C TYR A 99 14.92 8.01 16.60
N LEU A 100 13.82 8.78 16.53
CA LEU A 100 12.47 8.23 16.48
C LEU A 100 11.92 8.08 15.05
N VAL A 101 12.19 9.04 14.16
CA VAL A 101 11.58 9.09 12.82
C VAL A 101 12.34 8.24 11.82
N LEU A 102 13.68 8.32 11.80
CA LEU A 102 14.50 7.63 10.81
C LEU A 102 14.27 6.11 10.77
N PRO A 103 14.20 5.39 11.91
CA PRO A 103 13.95 3.95 11.89
C PRO A 103 12.60 3.59 11.28
N LYS A 104 11.57 4.41 11.53
CA LYS A 104 10.21 4.21 11.02
C LYS A 104 10.14 4.45 9.52
N VAL A 105 10.82 5.48 9.02
CA VAL A 105 10.93 5.77 7.58
C VAL A 105 11.64 4.63 6.85
N LEU A 106 12.81 4.19 7.35
CA LEU A 106 13.53 3.07 6.75
C LEU A 106 12.69 1.79 6.78
N ALA A 107 12.06 1.48 7.92
CA ALA A 107 11.21 0.30 8.04
C ALA A 107 10.04 0.33 7.03
N ALA A 108 9.37 1.46 6.86
CA ALA A 108 8.28 1.61 5.88
C ALA A 108 8.79 1.45 4.44
N MET A 109 9.90 2.11 4.07
CA MET A 109 10.47 2.04 2.72
C MET A 109 10.88 0.62 2.31
N PHE A 110 11.31 -0.22 3.26
CA PHE A 110 11.64 -1.63 2.98
C PHE A 110 10.44 -2.57 3.04
N THR A 111 9.52 -2.37 3.98
CA THR A 111 8.39 -3.30 4.19
C THR A 111 7.25 -3.10 3.18
N PHE A 112 7.01 -1.86 2.73
CA PHE A 112 5.90 -1.56 1.82
C PHE A 112 6.05 -2.24 0.45
N PRO A 113 7.23 -2.20 -0.21
CA PRO A 113 7.43 -2.94 -1.46
C PRO A 113 7.18 -4.44 -1.30
N LEU A 114 7.62 -5.05 -0.19
CA LEU A 114 7.40 -6.47 0.08
C LEU A 114 5.91 -6.80 0.24
N LEU A 115 5.16 -5.95 0.95
CA LEU A 115 3.71 -6.10 1.09
C LEU A 115 2.97 -5.92 -0.24
N VAL A 116 3.43 -5.01 -1.11
CA VAL A 116 2.82 -4.83 -2.44
C VAL A 116 3.11 -6.02 -3.36
N ILE A 117 4.29 -6.63 -3.31
CA ILE A 117 4.58 -7.87 -4.05
C ILE A 117 3.61 -8.99 -3.62
N LEU A 118 3.41 -9.15 -2.30
CA LEU A 118 2.44 -10.10 -1.76
C LEU A 118 1.02 -9.76 -2.24
N SER A 119 0.64 -8.47 -2.19
CA SER A 119 -0.65 -7.98 -2.64
C SER A 119 -0.92 -8.26 -4.12
N ALA A 120 0.06 -8.03 -4.99
CA ALA A 120 -0.06 -8.32 -6.42
C ALA A 120 -0.25 -9.81 -6.69
N PHE A 121 0.51 -10.67 -6.00
CA PHE A 121 0.37 -12.12 -6.10
C PHE A 121 -1.03 -12.58 -5.67
N LEU A 122 -1.49 -12.13 -4.50
CA LEU A 122 -2.80 -12.48 -3.97
C LEU A 122 -3.96 -11.88 -4.77
N GLY A 123 -3.78 -10.69 -5.34
CA GLY A 123 -4.76 -10.07 -6.23
C GLY A 123 -4.94 -10.87 -7.52
N ILE A 124 -3.84 -11.25 -8.19
CA ILE A 124 -3.92 -12.10 -9.40
C ILE A 124 -4.53 -13.47 -9.07
N LEU A 125 -4.18 -14.05 -7.92
CA LEU A 125 -4.73 -15.33 -7.46
C LEU A 125 -6.22 -15.21 -7.10
N GLY A 126 -6.64 -14.12 -6.47
CA GLY A 126 -8.04 -13.81 -6.17
C GLY A 126 -8.87 -13.68 -7.44
N GLY A 127 -8.32 -13.01 -8.46
CA GLY A 127 -8.93 -12.94 -9.80
C GLY A 127 -9.05 -14.32 -10.46
N TYR A 128 -8.02 -15.17 -10.34
CA TYR A 128 -8.06 -16.54 -10.86
C TYR A 128 -9.17 -17.37 -10.21
N LEU A 129 -9.25 -17.36 -8.88
CA LEU A 129 -10.26 -18.10 -8.14
C LEU A 129 -11.66 -17.60 -8.49
N ALA A 130 -11.88 -16.28 -8.48
CA ALA A 130 -13.19 -15.71 -8.79
C ALA A 130 -13.62 -15.99 -10.24
N GLY A 131 -12.74 -15.76 -11.21
CA GLY A 131 -13.03 -15.96 -12.63
C GLY A 131 -13.33 -17.43 -12.97
N THR A 132 -12.63 -18.37 -12.32
CA THR A 132 -12.85 -19.81 -12.53
C THR A 132 -14.09 -20.34 -11.80
N LEU A 133 -14.33 -19.92 -10.55
CA LEU A 133 -15.49 -20.37 -9.77
C LEU A 133 -16.81 -19.83 -10.32
N THR A 134 -16.81 -18.62 -10.88
CA THR A 134 -17.99 -18.02 -11.51
C THR A 134 -18.24 -18.53 -12.93
N GLY A 135 -17.31 -19.32 -13.50
CA GLY A 135 -17.40 -19.85 -14.86
C GLY A 135 -17.21 -18.79 -15.95
N VAL A 136 -16.76 -17.59 -15.57
CA VAL A 136 -16.59 -16.45 -16.46
C VAL A 136 -15.40 -16.64 -17.40
N ILE A 137 -14.33 -17.29 -16.91
CA ILE A 137 -13.11 -17.61 -17.66
C ILE A 137 -12.69 -19.05 -17.36
N SER A 138 -12.24 -19.78 -18.38
CA SER A 138 -11.65 -21.10 -18.17
C SER A 138 -10.27 -20.99 -17.48
N PRO A 139 -9.89 -21.93 -16.60
CA PRO A 139 -8.59 -21.90 -15.94
C PRO A 139 -7.39 -21.81 -16.91
N ARG A 140 -7.53 -22.43 -18.09
CA ARG A 140 -6.48 -22.41 -19.13
C ARG A 140 -6.34 -21.03 -19.76
N ASP A 141 -7.46 -20.39 -20.07
CA ASP A 141 -7.46 -19.06 -20.70
C ASP A 141 -6.95 -17.98 -19.74
N TYR A 142 -7.24 -18.11 -18.43
CA TYR A 142 -6.71 -17.20 -17.43
C TYR A 142 -5.18 -17.28 -17.33
N ILE A 143 -4.64 -18.51 -17.21
CA ILE A 143 -3.19 -18.72 -17.12
C ILE A 143 -2.49 -18.27 -18.42
N TYR A 144 -3.12 -18.51 -19.57
CA TYR A 144 -2.62 -18.01 -20.84
C TYR A 144 -2.57 -16.48 -20.86
N GLY A 145 -3.67 -15.81 -20.50
CA GLY A 145 -3.75 -14.35 -20.50
C GLY A 145 -2.78 -13.67 -19.53
N ILE A 146 -2.48 -14.26 -18.36
CA ILE A 146 -1.45 -13.72 -17.46
C ILE A 146 -0.05 -13.77 -18.10
N ARG A 147 0.24 -14.78 -18.91
CA ARG A 147 1.56 -14.97 -19.53
C ARG A 147 1.71 -14.23 -20.84
N ASP A 148 0.59 -14.00 -21.52
CA ASP A 148 0.56 -13.30 -22.80
C ASP A 148 1.02 -11.85 -22.65
N SER A 149 1.87 -11.37 -23.56
CA SER A 149 2.31 -9.97 -23.61
C SER A 149 2.86 -9.44 -22.26
N PHE A 150 3.55 -10.28 -21.50
CA PHE A 150 4.11 -9.89 -20.20
C PHE A 150 5.34 -8.99 -20.38
N VAL A 151 5.30 -7.80 -19.77
CA VAL A 151 6.39 -6.82 -19.81
C VAL A 151 7.09 -6.79 -18.44
N PRO A 152 8.34 -7.27 -18.32
CA PRO A 152 9.05 -7.33 -17.04
C PRO A 152 9.24 -5.96 -16.37
N TYR A 153 9.30 -4.89 -17.15
CA TYR A 153 9.42 -3.52 -16.64
C TYR A 153 8.26 -3.13 -15.72
N ASN A 154 7.05 -3.67 -15.92
CA ASN A 154 5.89 -3.39 -15.08
C ASN A 154 6.10 -3.84 -13.62
N ILE A 155 6.87 -4.92 -13.39
CA ILE A 155 7.23 -5.35 -12.03
C ILE A 155 8.16 -4.34 -11.37
N PHE A 156 9.15 -3.82 -12.10
CA PHE A 156 10.05 -2.80 -11.55
C PHE A 156 9.26 -1.55 -11.14
N PHE A 157 8.36 -1.09 -12.00
CA PHE A 157 7.48 0.05 -11.72
C PHE A 157 6.56 -0.20 -10.52
N MET A 158 5.97 -1.39 -10.41
CA MET A 158 5.18 -1.83 -9.26
C MET A 158 5.96 -1.76 -7.95
N CYS A 159 7.26 -2.06 -7.94
CA CYS A 159 8.11 -1.97 -6.75
C CYS A 159 8.57 -0.54 -6.43
N LEU A 160 8.70 0.31 -7.44
CA LEU A 160 9.14 1.70 -7.29
C LEU A 160 8.08 2.56 -6.59
N LYS A 161 6.80 2.46 -6.99
CA LYS A 161 5.68 3.19 -6.38
C LYS A 161 5.62 3.06 -4.84
N PRO A 162 5.55 1.85 -4.24
CA PRO A 162 5.46 1.68 -2.79
C PRO A 162 6.70 2.11 -2.03
N PHE A 163 7.87 2.20 -2.67
CA PHE A 163 9.04 2.78 -2.06
C PHE A 163 8.84 4.28 -1.78
N VAL A 164 8.30 5.01 -2.77
CA VAL A 164 7.94 6.43 -2.63
C VAL A 164 6.78 6.60 -1.65
N PHE A 165 5.74 5.77 -1.76
CA PHE A 165 4.58 5.85 -0.86
C PHE A 165 4.95 5.55 0.60
N GLY A 166 5.80 4.54 0.85
CA GLY A 166 6.31 4.23 2.18
C GLY A 166 7.07 5.40 2.81
N PHE A 167 7.91 6.08 2.02
CA PHE A 167 8.59 7.30 2.46
C PHE A 167 7.61 8.43 2.81
N LEU A 168 6.63 8.69 1.94
CA LEU A 168 5.62 9.75 2.16
C LEU A 168 4.79 9.47 3.40
N ILE A 169 4.25 8.25 3.53
CA ILE A 169 3.41 7.85 4.66
C ILE A 169 4.18 7.98 5.98
N ALA A 170 5.39 7.40 6.05
CA ALA A 170 6.17 7.46 7.28
C ALA A 170 6.54 8.90 7.65
N THR A 171 6.96 9.72 6.68
CA THR A 171 7.38 11.10 6.94
C THR A 171 6.20 11.98 7.35
N ILE A 172 5.08 11.92 6.64
CA ILE A 172 3.87 12.71 6.94
C ILE A 172 3.29 12.30 8.28
N SER A 173 3.17 10.99 8.55
CA SER A 173 2.67 10.49 9.82
C SER A 173 3.58 10.83 10.98
N SER A 174 4.90 10.73 10.79
CA SER A 174 5.86 11.14 11.81
C SER A 174 5.79 12.64 12.09
N TYR A 175 5.63 13.48 11.06
CA TYR A 175 5.48 14.92 11.23
C TYR A 175 4.23 15.25 12.07
N GLN A 176 3.07 14.67 11.75
CA GLN A 176 1.85 14.94 12.52
C GLN A 176 1.93 14.42 13.95
N GLY A 177 2.52 13.25 14.18
CA GLY A 177 2.73 12.73 15.54
C GLY A 177 3.71 13.57 16.35
N TYR A 178 4.86 13.91 15.77
CA TYR A 178 5.94 14.63 16.45
C TYR A 178 5.53 16.02 16.94
N PHE A 179 4.73 16.74 16.16
CA PHE A 179 4.25 18.09 16.48
C PHE A 179 2.89 18.12 17.20
N THR A 180 2.41 16.97 17.69
CA THR A 180 1.17 16.92 18.48
C THR A 180 1.30 17.76 19.75
N LYS A 181 0.27 18.55 20.07
CA LYS A 181 0.18 19.35 21.30
C LYS A 181 -1.18 19.14 21.94
N GLY A 182 -1.26 19.17 23.27
CA GLY A 182 -2.49 18.94 24.02
C GLY A 182 -2.45 17.63 24.77
N GLY A 183 -3.57 16.90 24.77
CA GLY A 183 -3.73 15.62 25.46
C GLY A 183 -4.06 14.47 24.51
N ALA A 184 -4.71 13.44 25.06
CA ALA A 184 -5.02 12.20 24.34
C ALA A 184 -5.99 12.42 23.15
N LEU A 185 -6.84 13.45 23.21
CA LEU A 185 -7.77 13.77 22.13
C LEU A 185 -7.01 14.25 20.88
N GLU A 186 -6.00 15.09 21.08
CA GLU A 186 -5.18 15.68 20.02
C GLU A 186 -4.26 14.65 19.38
N VAL A 187 -3.85 13.61 20.10
CA VAL A 187 -3.16 12.43 19.52
C VAL A 187 -4.06 11.72 18.51
N GLY A 188 -5.34 11.51 18.84
CA GLY A 188 -6.31 10.91 17.92
C GLY A 188 -6.58 11.79 16.69
N GLN A 189 -6.66 13.11 16.88
CA GLN A 189 -6.82 14.06 15.76
C GLN A 189 -5.58 14.06 14.85
N SER A 190 -4.38 14.08 15.43
CA SER A 190 -3.12 14.07 14.68
C SER A 190 -2.95 12.78 13.87
N SER A 191 -3.38 11.64 14.43
CA SER A 191 -3.47 10.37 13.70
C SER A 191 -4.44 10.44 12.52
N THR A 192 -5.63 11.01 12.70
CA THR A 192 -6.61 11.17 11.61
C THR A 192 -6.10 12.09 10.50
N GLN A 193 -5.43 13.19 10.87
CA GLN A 193 -4.80 14.10 9.92
C GLN A 193 -3.63 13.44 9.19
N ALA A 194 -2.85 12.61 9.88
CA ALA A 194 -1.76 11.84 9.28
C ALA A 194 -2.27 10.92 8.17
N VAL A 195 -3.36 10.18 8.42
CA VAL A 195 -3.97 9.30 7.41
C VAL A 195 -4.48 10.12 6.23
N THR A 196 -5.22 11.20 6.48
CA THR A 196 -5.83 12.03 5.43
C THR A 196 -4.76 12.66 4.53
N ASN A 197 -3.74 13.29 5.13
CA ASN A 197 -2.66 13.93 4.40
C ASN A 197 -1.81 12.91 3.64
N SER A 198 -1.58 11.73 4.23
CA SER A 198 -0.86 10.65 3.55
C SER A 198 -1.64 10.15 2.33
N CYS A 199 -2.95 9.94 2.44
CA CYS A 199 -3.79 9.53 1.31
C CYS A 199 -3.75 10.55 0.17
N ILE A 200 -3.83 11.86 0.47
CA ILE A 200 -3.72 12.91 -0.55
C ILE A 200 -2.34 12.88 -1.22
N ALA A 201 -1.27 12.77 -0.42
CA ALA A 201 0.09 12.70 -0.95
C ALA A 201 0.33 11.47 -1.83
N ILE A 202 -0.22 10.30 -1.45
CA ILE A 202 -0.15 9.08 -2.27
C ILE A 202 -0.85 9.31 -3.61
N LEU A 203 -2.07 9.85 -3.63
CA LEU A 203 -2.81 10.06 -4.88
C LEU A 203 -2.09 11.04 -5.83
N VAL A 204 -1.51 12.11 -5.29
CA VAL A 204 -0.72 13.06 -6.09
C VAL A 204 0.55 12.39 -6.61
N ALA A 205 1.25 11.65 -5.77
CA ALA A 205 2.47 10.93 -6.15
C ALA A 205 2.18 9.82 -7.17
N ASP A 206 1.04 9.13 -7.04
CA ASP A 206 0.62 8.06 -7.95
C ASP A 206 0.42 8.60 -9.36
N TYR A 207 -0.33 9.70 -9.50
CA TYR A 207 -0.51 10.38 -10.78
C TYR A 207 0.83 10.87 -11.36
N ALA A 208 1.68 11.50 -10.56
CA ALA A 208 2.97 12.01 -11.01
C ALA A 208 3.91 10.88 -11.46
N LEU A 209 3.96 9.77 -10.72
CA LEU A 209 4.78 8.60 -11.07
C LEU A 209 4.24 7.91 -12.33
N ALA A 210 2.93 7.77 -12.46
CA ALA A 210 2.30 7.23 -13.67
C ALA A 210 2.66 8.07 -14.90
N GLN A 211 2.54 9.40 -14.82
CA GLN A 211 2.86 10.29 -15.94
C GLN A 211 4.35 10.27 -16.34
N LEU A 212 5.26 10.00 -15.39
CA LEU A 212 6.70 10.10 -15.63
C LEU A 212 7.32 8.78 -16.15
N PHE A 213 6.79 7.64 -15.74
CA PHE A 213 7.38 6.33 -15.99
C PHE A 213 6.60 5.44 -16.95
N LEU A 214 5.37 5.84 -17.31
CA LEU A 214 4.44 5.13 -18.20
C LEU A 214 4.19 5.98 -19.46
#